data_AF-A0A4R4D8D1-F1
#
_entry.id   AF-A0A4R4D8D1-F1
#
_cell.length_a   1.000
_cell.length_b   1.000
_cell.length_c   1.000
_cell.angle_alpha   90.00
_cell.angle_beta   90.00
_cell.angle_gamma   90.00
#
_symmetry.space_group_name_H-M   'P 1'
#
loop_
_entity.id
_entity.type
_entity.pdbx_description
1 polymer ?
#
loop_
_entity_poly.entity_id
_entity_poly.type
_entity_poly.pdbx_seq_one_letter_code
_entity_poly.pdbx_strand_id
1 'polypeptide(L)'
;MHRLWLFLGALFGLGAVALSAWAAHAAPARLDPHAMLALENGIRMQGWHALALLGAALWAERRGGMLPHLAAAGFALGLLLFCGAVYASALGGIRLASVAPIGGTTLMAAWGLLAASAVVRR
;
A
#
# COMPACT_ATOMS: atom_id res chain seq x y z
N MET A 1 13.95 11.13 -7.40
CA MET A 1 12.87 10.60 -6.55
C MET A 1 12.68 9.07 -6.64
N HIS A 2 13.08 8.37 -7.72
CA HIS A 2 12.90 6.91 -7.83
C HIS A 2 13.50 6.10 -6.66
N ARG A 3 14.67 6.48 -6.13
CA ARG A 3 15.28 5.80 -4.96
C ARG A 3 14.41 5.86 -3.71
N LEU A 4 13.72 6.97 -3.47
CA LEU A 4 12.77 7.09 -2.36
C LEU A 4 11.58 6.13 -2.55
N TRP A 5 11.05 6.05 -3.77
CA TRP A 5 9.96 5.14 -4.10
C TRP A 5 10.37 3.67 -3.95
N LEU A 6 11.59 3.31 -4.37
CA LEU A 6 12.17 1.98 -4.13
C LEU A 6 12.29 1.69 -2.64
N PHE A 7 12.83 2.63 -1.86
CA PHE A 7 12.97 2.49 -0.41
C PHE A 7 11.61 2.28 0.27
N LEU A 8 10.62 3.11 -0.04
CA LEU A 8 9.27 2.99 0.53
C LEU A 8 8.59 1.68 0.09
N GLY A 9 8.70 1.30 -1.18
CA GLY A 9 8.17 0.03 -1.68
C GLY A 9 8.78 -1.17 -0.95
N ALA A 10 10.10 -1.17 -0.73
CA ALA A 10 10.78 -2.20 0.03
C ALA A 10 10.34 -2.22 1.50
N LEU A 11 10.18 -1.06 2.13
CA LEU A 11 9.73 -0.95 3.52
C LEU A 11 8.28 -1.46 3.69
N PHE A 12 7.37 -1.09 2.79
CA PHE A 12 6.01 -1.63 2.80
C PHE A 12 5.98 -3.13 2.52
N GLY A 13 6.81 -3.62 1.58
CA GLY A 13 6.95 -5.06 1.32
C GLY A 13 7.44 -5.82 2.55
N LEU A 14 8.49 -5.32 3.21
CA LEU A 14 8.99 -5.86 4.46
C LEU A 14 7.91 -5.91 5.54
N GLY A 15 7.16 -4.81 5.72
CA GLY A 15 6.06 -4.74 6.67
C GLY A 15 4.96 -5.76 6.37
N ALA A 16 4.61 -5.97 5.10
CA ALA A 16 3.60 -6.94 4.71
C ALA A 16 4.04 -8.36 5.07
N VAL A 17 5.31 -8.71 4.82
CA VAL A 17 5.87 -10.03 5.17
C VAL A 17 5.90 -10.21 6.69
N ALA A 18 6.38 -9.21 7.43
CA ALA A 18 6.46 -9.26 8.89
C ALA A 18 5.07 -9.43 9.53
N LEU A 19 4.07 -8.67 9.08
CA LEU A 19 2.69 -8.79 9.54
C LEU A 19 2.06 -10.11 9.11
N SER A 20 2.36 -10.63 7.91
CA SER A 20 1.89 -11.96 7.48
C SER A 20 2.41 -13.07 8.39
N ALA A 21 3.70 -13.02 8.74
CA ALA A 21 4.31 -13.99 9.65
C ALA A 21 3.66 -13.93 11.04
N TRP A 22 3.44 -12.72 11.57
CA TRP A 22 2.76 -12.54 12.85
C TRP A 22 1.29 -13.00 12.80
N ALA A 23 0.57 -12.68 11.73
CA ALA A 23 -0.82 -13.10 11.50
C ALA A 23 -0.97 -14.63 11.48
N ALA A 24 -0.02 -15.34 10.88
CA ALA A 24 -0.06 -16.80 10.79
C ALA A 24 0.26 -17.53 12.10
N HIS A 25 1.12 -16.96 12.96
CA HIS A 25 1.67 -17.69 14.12
C HIS A 25 1.18 -17.19 15.48
N ALA A 26 0.96 -15.89 15.65
CA ALA A 26 0.75 -15.28 16.97
C ALA A 26 -0.58 -14.52 17.09
N ALA A 27 -1.08 -13.94 16.00
CA ALA A 27 -2.31 -13.18 16.02
C ALA A 27 -3.58 -13.98 16.38
N PRO A 28 -3.76 -15.27 16.00
CA PRO A 28 -5.00 -16.01 16.26
C PRO A 28 -5.31 -16.20 17.75
N ALA A 29 -4.29 -16.14 18.61
CA ALA A 29 -4.46 -16.19 20.06
C ALA A 29 -4.87 -14.82 20.68
N ARG A 30 -4.87 -13.74 19.89
CA ARG A 30 -5.04 -12.35 20.38
C ARG A 30 -6.18 -11.58 19.73
N LEU A 31 -6.57 -11.96 18.51
CA LEU A 31 -7.56 -11.25 17.72
C LEU A 31 -8.81 -12.10 17.52
N ASP A 32 -9.97 -11.46 17.56
CA ASP A 32 -11.22 -12.09 17.14
C ASP A 32 -11.26 -12.31 15.60
N PRO A 33 -12.17 -13.15 15.09
CA PRO A 33 -12.25 -13.44 13.65
C PRO A 33 -12.48 -12.21 12.76
N HIS A 34 -13.18 -11.18 13.24
CA HIS A 34 -13.44 -9.97 12.47
C HIS A 34 -12.17 -9.10 12.35
N ALA A 35 -11.46 -8.91 13.45
CA ALA A 35 -10.16 -8.24 13.48
C ALA A 35 -9.12 -8.99 12.65
N MET A 36 -9.14 -10.33 12.68
CA MET A 36 -8.26 -11.15 11.85
C MET A 36 -8.51 -10.92 10.36
N LEU A 37 -9.78 -10.98 9.94
CA LEU A 37 -10.15 -10.75 8.54
C LEU A 37 -9.73 -9.35 8.06
N ALA A 38 -9.91 -8.33 8.91
CA ALA A 38 -9.47 -6.98 8.60
C ALA A 38 -7.94 -6.89 8.45
N LEU A 39 -7.19 -7.51 9.37
CA LEU A 39 -5.73 -7.57 9.33
C LEU A 39 -5.23 -8.24 8.04
N GLU A 40 -5.74 -9.43 7.71
CA GLU A 40 -5.36 -10.18 6.51
C GLU A 40 -5.66 -9.40 5.22
N ASN A 41 -6.81 -8.72 5.16
CA ASN A 41 -7.15 -7.85 4.04
C ASN A 41 -6.17 -6.67 3.92
N GLY A 42 -5.81 -6.04 5.05
CA GLY A 42 -4.82 -4.97 5.09
C GLY A 42 -3.45 -5.43 4.60
N ILE A 43 -2.97 -6.59 5.09
CA ILE A 43 -1.70 -7.20 4.69
C ILE A 43 -1.67 -7.49 3.20
N ARG A 44 -2.75 -8.09 2.66
CA ARG A 44 -2.86 -8.39 1.23
C ARG A 44 -2.79 -7.12 0.39
N MET A 45 -3.52 -6.08 0.79
CA MET A 45 -3.49 -4.78 0.10
C MET A 45 -2.11 -4.13 0.19
N GLN A 46 -1.43 -4.21 1.34
CA GLN A 46 -0.07 -3.71 1.52
C GLN A 46 0.91 -4.40 0.59
N GLY A 47 0.88 -5.74 0.52
CA GLY A 47 1.77 -6.52 -0.33
C GLY A 47 1.63 -6.17 -1.80
N TRP A 48 0.39 -6.20 -2.34
CA TRP A 48 0.15 -5.89 -3.74
C TRP A 48 0.60 -4.48 -4.15
N HIS A 49 0.28 -3.49 -3.32
CA HIS A 49 0.60 -2.10 -3.66
C HIS A 49 2.06 -1.72 -3.33
N ALA A 50 2.74 -2.45 -2.45
CA ALA A 50 4.19 -2.35 -2.30
C ALA A 50 4.92 -2.81 -3.58
N LEU A 51 4.49 -3.93 -4.17
CA LEU A 51 5.02 -4.38 -5.46
C LEU A 51 4.70 -3.39 -6.58
N ALA A 52 3.49 -2.85 -6.61
CA ALA A 52 3.11 -1.81 -7.57
C ALA A 52 3.98 -0.54 -7.41
N LEU A 53 4.27 -0.12 -6.18
CA LEU A 53 5.16 1.01 -5.88
C LEU A 53 6.59 0.75 -6.37
N LEU A 54 7.13 -0.45 -6.13
CA LEU A 54 8.44 -0.85 -6.68
C LEU A 54 8.44 -0.79 -8.21
N GLY A 55 7.41 -1.32 -8.86
CA GLY A 55 7.24 -1.26 -10.30
C GLY A 55 7.16 0.18 -10.83
N ALA A 56 6.37 1.04 -10.17
CA ALA A 56 6.25 2.45 -10.49
C ALA A 56 7.58 3.21 -10.31
N ALA A 57 8.38 2.84 -9.30
CA ALA A 57 9.70 3.42 -9.07
C ALA A 57 10.68 3.09 -10.21
N LEU A 58 10.76 1.83 -10.61
CA LEU A 58 11.59 1.37 -11.73
C LEU A 58 11.10 1.96 -13.06
N TRP A 59 9.79 2.08 -13.24
CA TRP A 59 9.21 2.72 -14.41
C TRP A 59 9.53 4.22 -14.45
N ALA A 60 9.48 4.90 -13.31
CA ALA A 60 9.88 6.29 -13.20
C ALA A 60 11.36 6.51 -13.50
N GLU A 61 12.23 5.55 -13.18
CA GLU A 61 13.65 5.60 -13.53
C GLU A 61 13.86 5.42 -15.05
N ARG A 62 13.26 4.38 -15.64
CA ARG A 62 13.48 4.03 -17.06
C ARG A 62 12.79 4.96 -18.03
N ARG A 63 11.51 5.23 -17.77
CA ARG A 63 10.74 6.16 -18.57
C ARG A 63 11.30 7.54 -18.19
N GLY A 64 11.07 8.01 -16.96
CA GLY A 64 11.22 9.39 -16.49
C GLY A 64 9.87 10.15 -16.36
N GLY A 65 9.88 11.49 -16.36
CA GLY A 65 8.63 12.29 -16.44
C GLY A 65 7.77 12.26 -15.18
N MET A 66 6.72 13.07 -15.11
CA MET A 66 5.99 13.30 -13.86
C MET A 66 4.96 12.21 -13.52
N LEU A 67 4.28 11.64 -14.51
CA LEU A 67 3.19 10.67 -14.26
C LEU A 67 3.61 9.44 -13.44
N PRO A 68 4.74 8.75 -13.73
CA PRO A 68 5.17 7.62 -12.90
C PRO A 68 5.50 8.01 -11.45
N HIS A 69 6.01 9.23 -11.24
CA HIS A 69 6.27 9.73 -9.89
C HIS A 69 4.98 10.05 -9.14
N LEU A 70 3.96 10.60 -9.81
CA LEU A 70 2.64 10.82 -9.21
C LEU A 70 1.95 9.50 -8.87
N ALA A 71 2.06 8.49 -9.74
CA ALA A 71 1.58 7.14 -9.44
C ALA A 71 2.28 6.55 -8.20
N ALA A 72 3.61 6.64 -8.14
CA ALA A 72 4.38 6.17 -6.99
C ALA A 72 4.00 6.90 -5.68
N ALA A 73 3.85 8.23 -5.73
CA ALA A 73 3.40 9.01 -4.59
C ALA A 73 1.98 8.60 -4.15
N GLY A 74 1.07 8.37 -5.11
CA GLY A 74 -0.28 7.88 -4.86
C GLY A 74 -0.29 6.49 -4.21
N PHE A 75 0.55 5.56 -4.65
CA PHE A 75 0.68 4.26 -3.99
C PHE A 75 1.19 4.39 -2.56
N ALA A 76 2.24 5.19 -2.32
CA ALA A 76 2.79 5.39 -0.99
C ALA A 76 1.76 6.02 -0.04
N LEU A 77 1.07 7.08 -0.47
CA LEU A 77 0.03 7.74 0.33
C LEU A 77 -1.17 6.82 0.55
N GLY A 78 -1.66 6.16 -0.50
CA GLY A 78 -2.78 5.23 -0.41
C GLY A 78 -2.48 4.05 0.52
N LEU A 79 -1.26 3.51 0.51
CA LEU A 79 -0.80 2.48 1.45
C LEU A 79 -0.87 2.96 2.90
N LEU A 80 -0.34 4.15 3.19
CA LEU A 80 -0.37 4.73 4.54
C LEU A 80 -1.80 4.93 5.04
N LEU A 81 -2.66 5.53 4.22
CA LEU A 81 -4.04 5.82 4.60
C LEU A 81 -4.87 4.54 4.72
N PHE A 82 -4.85 3.66 3.72
CA PHE A 82 -5.64 2.44 3.71
C PHE A 82 -5.16 1.44 4.77
N CYS A 83 -3.89 1.01 4.67
CA CYS A 83 -3.37 -0.04 5.53
C CYS A 83 -3.20 0.47 6.96
N GLY A 84 -2.76 1.72 7.14
CA GLY A 84 -2.66 2.34 8.46
C GLY A 84 -4.01 2.41 9.17
N ALA A 85 -5.08 2.82 8.48
CA ALA A 85 -6.42 2.84 9.06
C ALA A 85 -6.95 1.44 9.41
N VAL A 86 -6.74 0.46 8.52
CA VAL A 86 -7.13 -0.93 8.76
C VAL A 86 -6.40 -1.51 9.97
N TYR A 87 -5.09 -1.33 10.07
CA TYR A 87 -4.32 -1.85 11.20
C TYR A 87 -4.61 -1.13 12.52
N ALA A 88 -4.80 0.20 12.49
CA ALA A 88 -5.21 0.94 13.67
C ALA A 88 -6.56 0.43 14.21
N SER A 89 -7.48 0.09 13.32
CA SER A 89 -8.76 -0.51 13.68
C SER A 89 -8.61 -1.94 14.19
N ALA A 90 -7.89 -2.80 13.47
CA ALA A 90 -7.78 -4.23 13.78
C ALA A 90 -6.93 -4.51 15.02
N LEU A 91 -5.86 -3.74 15.26
CA LEU A 91 -4.89 -3.98 16.32
C LEU A 91 -5.08 -3.07 17.53
N GLY A 92 -5.56 -1.84 17.30
CA GLY A 92 -5.70 -0.82 18.34
C GLY A 92 -7.14 -0.52 18.73
N GLY A 93 -8.14 -1.08 18.02
CA GLY A 93 -9.56 -0.73 18.22
C GLY A 93 -9.91 0.71 17.81
N ILE A 94 -9.02 1.41 17.10
CA ILE A 94 -9.20 2.81 16.71
C ILE A 94 -9.97 2.87 15.39
N ARG A 95 -11.21 3.37 15.43
CA ARG A 95 -12.05 3.46 14.23
C ARG A 95 -11.72 4.70 13.41
N LEU A 96 -11.07 4.50 12.26
CA LEU A 96 -10.77 5.54 11.28
C LEU A 96 -11.65 5.38 10.02
N ALA A 97 -12.97 5.42 10.22
CA ALA A 97 -13.97 4.96 9.26
C ALA A 97 -13.84 5.57 7.84
N SER A 98 -13.52 6.86 7.74
CA SER A 98 -13.38 7.53 6.44
C SER A 98 -11.98 7.44 5.83
N VAL A 99 -10.96 7.09 6.63
CA VAL A 99 -9.56 7.11 6.18
C VAL A 99 -9.26 5.95 5.25
N ALA A 100 -9.77 4.75 5.54
CA ALA A 100 -9.59 3.59 4.67
C ALA A 100 -10.23 3.80 3.28
N PRO A 101 -11.48 4.26 3.15
CA PRO A 101 -12.06 4.62 1.84
C PRO A 101 -11.23 5.63 1.05
N ILE A 102 -10.74 6.70 1.70
CA ILE A 102 -9.87 7.71 1.06
C ILE A 102 -8.55 7.08 0.60
N GLY A 103 -7.96 6.21 1.40
CA GLY A 103 -6.77 5.45 1.01
C GLY A 103 -7.04 4.56 -0.21
N GLY A 104 -8.18 3.85 -0.22
CA GLY A 104 -8.59 3.00 -1.33
C GLY A 104 -8.79 3.76 -2.64
N THR A 105 -9.48 4.90 -2.60
CA THR A 105 -9.65 5.76 -3.79
C THR A 105 -8.32 6.34 -4.27
N THR A 106 -7.42 6.67 -3.34
CA THR A 106 -6.05 7.11 -3.66
C THR A 106 -5.26 6.00 -4.36
N LEU A 107 -5.37 4.73 -3.92
CA LEU A 107 -4.75 3.58 -4.59
C LEU A 107 -5.33 3.36 -5.99
N MET A 108 -6.65 3.49 -6.17
CA MET A 108 -7.28 3.40 -7.49
C MET A 108 -6.76 4.50 -8.43
N ALA A 109 -6.66 5.74 -7.96
CA ALA A 109 -6.11 6.85 -8.72
C ALA A 109 -4.62 6.62 -9.08
N ALA A 110 -3.84 6.04 -8.16
CA ALA A 110 -2.43 5.70 -8.41
C ALA A 110 -2.28 4.67 -9.55
N TRP A 111 -3.13 3.64 -9.58
CA TRP A 111 -3.19 2.70 -10.69
C TRP A 111 -3.59 3.38 -12.00
N GLY A 112 -4.58 4.25 -11.97
CA GLY A 112 -4.99 5.05 -13.14
C GLY A 112 -3.86 5.92 -13.68
N LEU A 113 -3.09 6.56 -12.80
CA LEU A 113 -1.91 7.35 -13.17
C LEU A 113 -0.80 6.46 -13.75
N LEU A 114 -0.56 5.28 -13.18
CA LEU A 114 0.41 4.33 -13.72
C LEU A 114 0.02 3.88 -15.14
N ALA A 115 -1.27 3.56 -15.36
CA ALA A 115 -1.80 3.21 -16.67
C ALA A 115 -1.68 4.37 -17.67
N ALA A 116 -2.08 5.58 -17.28
CA ALA A 116 -1.92 6.78 -18.11
C ALA A 116 -0.44 7.04 -18.46
N SER A 117 0.47 6.77 -17.51
CA SER A 117 1.90 6.90 -17.73
C SER A 117 2.46 5.92 -18.78
N ALA A 118 1.75 4.84 -19.11
CA ALA A 118 2.18 3.93 -20.15
C ALA A 118 1.87 4.46 -21.57
N VAL A 119 0.80 5.24 -21.72
CA VAL A 119 0.26 5.63 -23.04
C VAL A 119 0.47 7.11 -23.39
N VAL A 120 0.51 8.00 -22.40
CA VAL A 120 0.73 9.43 -22.63
C VAL A 120 2.18 9.64 -23.09
N ARG A 121 2.46 10.60 -23.99
CA ARG A 121 3.85 10.92 -24.37
C ARG A 121 4.52 11.79 -23.30
N ARG A 122 5.84 11.81 -23.28
CA ARG A 122 6.64 12.56 -22.31
C ARG A 122 6.61 14.05 -22.57
#